data_AF-A0A956D8W1-F1
#
_entry.id   AF-A0A956D8W1-F1
#
_cell.length_a   1.000
_cell.length_b   1.000
_cell.length_c   1.000
_cell.angle_alpha   90.00
_cell.angle_beta   90.00
_cell.angle_gamma   90.00
#
_symmetry.space_group_name_H-M   'P 1'
#
loop_
_entity.id
_entity.type
_entity.pdbx_description
1 polymer ?
#
loop_
_entity_poly.entity_id
_entity_poly.type
_entity_poly.pdbx_seq_one_letter_code
_entity_poly.pdbx_strand_id
1 'polypeptide(L)'
;MRLPILLGLGLLACGDSNTPPPGMLDGAPDARDVDGDGLCNETEDLRMTRIDVVDTDGDGWSDLWEILVATDPLDVTRPDRAFVATLRENSGGDLVVPIEIEVSAAGEDYSGAFEAEAVQDPLGQNAASYFLDAVATFAAPNDNVAFVDAEGESFRAVVGRTLLGFELRFDFAGERAPCARAYPFRYTVKRSDGIIVASRRLMLVVLPEGGVLGTTPWCVPTSCR
;
A
#
# COMPACT_ATOMS: atom_id res chain seq x y z
N MET A 1 28.52 55.57 -22.68
CA MET A 1 28.47 54.50 -23.69
C MET A 1 28.11 53.19 -23.00
N ARG A 2 26.95 52.59 -23.36
CA ARG A 2 26.49 51.16 -23.29
C ARG A 2 26.84 50.31 -22.05
N LEU A 3 25.88 49.98 -21.16
CA LEU A 3 24.89 48.85 -21.08
C LEU A 3 25.40 47.58 -20.33
N PRO A 4 24.52 46.85 -19.59
CA PRO A 4 24.85 46.00 -18.43
C PRO A 4 25.06 44.51 -18.77
N ILE A 5 25.61 43.75 -17.80
CA ILE A 5 25.67 42.28 -17.81
C ILE A 5 24.56 41.74 -16.91
N LEU A 6 23.65 40.96 -17.50
CA LEU A 6 22.62 40.19 -16.81
C LEU A 6 23.26 38.99 -16.10
N LEU A 7 22.96 38.82 -14.82
CA LEU A 7 23.27 37.63 -14.03
C LEU A 7 22.12 36.63 -14.23
N GLY A 8 22.40 35.50 -14.87
CA GLY A 8 21.52 34.34 -14.91
C GLY A 8 22.29 33.11 -14.44
N LEU A 9 22.15 32.76 -13.16
CA LEU A 9 22.62 31.47 -12.61
C LEU A 9 21.54 30.42 -12.88
N GLY A 10 21.70 29.70 -14.00
CA GLY A 10 20.95 28.49 -14.30
C GLY A 10 21.59 27.28 -13.61
N LEU A 11 20.71 26.40 -13.11
CA LEU A 11 20.98 25.18 -12.34
C LEU A 11 22.00 24.24 -12.99
N LEU A 12 22.66 23.46 -12.13
CA LEU A 12 23.58 22.37 -12.44
C LEU A 12 23.00 21.40 -13.48
N ALA A 13 23.62 21.39 -14.67
CA ALA A 13 23.68 20.22 -15.52
C ALA A 13 24.90 19.39 -15.09
N CYS A 14 24.72 18.13 -14.71
CA CYS A 14 25.78 17.13 -14.85
C CYS A 14 25.96 16.90 -16.36
N GLY A 15 27.15 16.92 -16.97
CA GLY A 15 28.47 16.61 -16.47
C GLY A 15 29.06 15.56 -17.42
N ASP A 16 29.75 16.04 -18.45
CA ASP A 16 30.37 15.26 -19.53
C ASP A 16 31.44 14.26 -19.03
N SER A 17 31.45 13.02 -19.54
CA SER A 17 32.69 12.26 -19.72
C SER A 17 32.55 11.18 -20.82
N ASN A 18 33.46 11.26 -21.80
CA ASN A 18 33.50 10.45 -23.01
C ASN A 18 34.06 9.04 -22.76
N THR A 19 33.26 8.02 -23.11
CA THR A 19 33.54 6.72 -23.77
C THR A 19 32.86 5.52 -23.08
N PRO A 20 31.85 4.89 -23.73
CA PRO A 20 31.18 3.72 -23.17
C PRO A 20 31.90 2.41 -23.53
N PRO A 21 31.97 1.40 -22.63
CA PRO A 21 32.25 0.01 -22.97
C PRO A 21 31.08 -0.58 -23.79
N PRO A 22 31.32 -1.58 -24.68
CA PRO A 22 30.27 -2.11 -25.56
C PRO A 22 29.23 -2.88 -24.76
N GLY A 23 28.04 -2.26 -24.59
CA GLY A 23 26.87 -2.89 -23.98
C GLY A 23 25.94 -1.94 -23.21
N MET A 24 26.35 -0.69 -22.95
CA MET A 24 25.55 0.24 -22.16
C MET A 24 25.47 1.58 -22.91
N LEU A 25 24.29 1.91 -23.44
CA LEU A 25 24.03 3.16 -24.14
C LEU A 25 23.43 4.18 -23.17
N ASP A 26 24.23 5.21 -22.91
CA ASP A 26 24.00 6.55 -22.38
C ASP A 26 22.54 7.03 -22.20
N GLY A 27 22.18 7.32 -20.94
CA GLY A 27 21.90 8.71 -20.58
C GLY A 27 20.45 9.17 -20.49
N ALA A 28 19.47 8.28 -20.62
CA ALA A 28 18.17 8.46 -19.98
C ALA A 28 18.01 7.33 -18.97
N PRO A 29 17.49 7.58 -17.75
CA PRO A 29 16.91 6.46 -17.03
C PRO A 29 15.90 5.80 -17.97
N ASP A 30 15.98 4.49 -18.16
CA ASP A 30 14.91 3.80 -18.87
C ASP A 30 13.68 3.92 -17.97
N ALA A 31 12.95 5.00 -18.15
CA ALA A 31 11.81 5.32 -17.33
C ALA A 31 10.61 4.48 -17.78
N ARG A 32 10.70 3.72 -18.87
CA ARG A 32 9.61 2.84 -19.29
C ARG A 32 9.35 1.77 -18.23
N ASP A 33 8.13 1.27 -18.21
CA ASP A 33 7.72 0.04 -17.51
C ASP A 33 7.50 -1.02 -18.60
N VAL A 34 8.46 -1.94 -18.77
CA VAL A 34 8.47 -2.88 -19.90
C VAL A 34 7.55 -4.08 -19.68
N ASP A 35 7.37 -4.53 -18.44
CA ASP A 35 6.55 -5.69 -18.11
C ASP A 35 5.12 -5.34 -17.66
N GLY A 36 4.87 -4.07 -17.35
CA GLY A 36 3.56 -3.51 -17.01
C GLY A 36 3.16 -3.72 -15.55
N ASP A 37 4.12 -3.98 -14.66
CA ASP A 37 3.87 -4.20 -13.24
C ASP A 37 3.64 -2.90 -12.44
N GLY A 38 3.95 -1.75 -13.04
CA GLY A 38 3.82 -0.42 -12.46
C GLY A 38 5.14 0.19 -11.96
N LEU A 39 6.25 -0.54 -12.01
CA LEU A 39 7.59 -0.13 -11.61
C LEU A 39 8.38 0.32 -12.84
N CYS A 40 8.94 1.53 -12.79
CA CYS A 40 9.85 2.02 -13.84
C CYS A 40 11.11 1.11 -13.91
N ASN A 41 11.58 0.74 -15.11
CA ASN A 41 12.78 -0.12 -15.31
C ASN A 41 14.02 0.39 -14.55
N GLU A 42 14.23 1.71 -14.45
CA GLU A 42 15.33 2.27 -13.61
C GLU A 42 15.18 1.88 -12.14
N THR A 43 13.97 1.90 -11.60
CA THR A 43 13.71 1.51 -10.22
C THR A 43 13.92 0.01 -10.03
N GLU A 44 13.52 -0.79 -11.00
CA GLU A 44 13.77 -2.22 -11.02
C GLU A 44 15.27 -2.56 -11.01
N ASP A 45 16.04 -1.95 -11.91
CA ASP A 45 17.50 -2.10 -11.96
C ASP A 45 18.14 -1.72 -10.60
N LEU A 46 17.68 -0.63 -9.97
CA LEU A 46 18.15 -0.20 -8.65
C LEU A 46 17.77 -1.18 -7.51
N ARG A 47 16.67 -1.91 -7.67
CA ARG A 47 16.18 -2.92 -6.70
C ARG A 47 16.63 -4.34 -7.04
N MET A 48 17.35 -4.51 -8.14
CA MET A 48 17.81 -5.80 -8.66
C MET A 48 16.67 -6.74 -9.04
N THR A 49 15.49 -6.19 -9.36
CA THR A 49 14.37 -6.92 -9.95
C THR A 49 14.57 -7.01 -11.48
N ARG A 50 13.69 -7.73 -12.17
CA ARG A 50 13.80 -7.99 -13.60
C ARG A 50 12.86 -7.10 -14.40
N ILE A 51 13.45 -6.19 -15.17
CA ILE A 51 12.76 -5.26 -16.09
C ILE A 51 11.79 -5.86 -17.12
N ASP A 52 11.75 -7.18 -17.25
CA ASP A 52 10.97 -7.92 -18.24
C ASP A 52 10.01 -8.94 -17.62
N VAL A 53 9.87 -8.95 -16.28
CA VAL A 53 9.07 -9.92 -15.54
C VAL A 53 8.40 -9.25 -14.33
N VAL A 54 7.07 -9.17 -14.42
CA VAL A 54 6.18 -8.56 -13.42
C VAL A 54 6.43 -9.02 -11.97
N ASP A 55 6.86 -10.27 -11.78
CA ASP A 55 7.06 -10.95 -10.50
C ASP A 55 8.41 -11.67 -10.57
N THR A 56 9.46 -11.03 -10.04
CA THR A 56 10.84 -11.48 -10.25
C THR A 56 11.12 -12.84 -9.59
N ASP A 57 10.55 -13.09 -8.41
CA ASP A 57 10.81 -14.30 -7.64
C ASP A 57 9.78 -15.43 -7.84
N GLY A 58 8.64 -15.11 -8.43
CA GLY A 58 7.62 -16.04 -8.89
C GLY A 58 6.63 -16.50 -7.81
N ASP A 59 6.43 -15.74 -6.73
CA ASP A 59 5.50 -16.10 -5.65
C ASP A 59 4.02 -15.73 -5.94
N GLY A 60 3.81 -14.97 -7.01
CA GLY A 60 2.54 -14.48 -7.51
C GLY A 60 2.22 -13.04 -7.14
N TRP A 61 3.16 -12.28 -6.59
CA TRP A 61 3.07 -10.85 -6.31
C TRP A 61 4.01 -10.07 -7.23
N SER A 62 3.62 -8.86 -7.64
CA SER A 62 4.49 -8.08 -8.52
C SER A 62 5.58 -7.33 -7.75
N ASP A 63 6.70 -7.03 -8.40
CA ASP A 63 7.83 -6.36 -7.77
C ASP A 63 7.43 -4.99 -7.17
N LEU A 64 6.63 -4.20 -7.89
CA LEU A 64 6.02 -2.98 -7.36
C LEU A 64 5.23 -3.25 -6.07
N TRP A 65 4.40 -4.28 -6.09
CA TRP A 65 3.50 -4.60 -4.99
C TRP A 65 4.30 -4.88 -3.72
N GLU A 66 5.37 -5.66 -3.85
CA GLU A 66 6.21 -6.08 -2.73
C GLU A 66 6.97 -4.90 -2.11
N ILE A 67 7.48 -4.02 -2.96
CA ILE A 67 8.08 -2.76 -2.53
C ILE A 67 7.08 -1.91 -1.74
N LEU A 68 5.83 -1.80 -2.21
CA LEU A 68 4.82 -0.97 -1.56
C LEU A 68 4.46 -1.49 -0.15
N VAL A 69 4.44 -2.81 0.08
CA VAL A 69 4.21 -3.37 1.42
C VAL A 69 5.49 -3.53 2.25
N ALA A 70 6.65 -3.16 1.71
CA ALA A 70 7.98 -3.39 2.29
C ALA A 70 8.29 -4.88 2.56
N THR A 71 8.00 -5.72 1.57
CA THR A 71 8.65 -7.03 1.41
C THR A 71 9.80 -6.91 0.40
N ASP A 72 10.58 -7.98 0.29
CA ASP A 72 11.73 -8.05 -0.61
C ASP A 72 11.27 -8.74 -1.91
N PRO A 73 11.28 -8.07 -3.08
CA PRO A 73 10.80 -8.64 -4.35
C PRO A 73 11.67 -9.79 -4.92
N LEU A 74 12.62 -10.25 -4.11
CA LEU A 74 13.53 -11.35 -4.42
C LEU A 74 13.35 -12.52 -3.42
N ASP A 75 12.37 -12.43 -2.51
CA ASP A 75 12.06 -13.43 -1.49
C ASP A 75 10.71 -14.10 -1.74
N VAL A 76 10.75 -15.21 -2.49
CA VAL A 76 9.59 -16.03 -2.89
C VAL A 76 8.69 -16.53 -1.74
N THR A 77 9.08 -16.32 -0.48
CA THR A 77 8.31 -16.71 0.70
C THR A 77 7.44 -15.60 1.26
N ARG A 78 7.56 -14.37 0.75
CA ARG A 78 6.85 -13.18 1.23
C ARG A 78 6.51 -12.27 0.04
N PRO A 79 5.36 -11.60 0.08
CA PRO A 79 4.36 -11.51 1.15
C PRO A 79 3.54 -12.80 1.35
N ASP A 80 2.80 -12.88 2.46
CA ASP A 80 1.69 -13.84 2.50
C ASP A 80 0.47 -13.26 1.76
N ARG A 81 -0.37 -14.13 1.21
CA ARG A 81 -1.58 -13.68 0.48
C ARG A 81 -2.68 -13.09 1.36
N ALA A 82 -2.57 -13.22 2.69
CA ALA A 82 -3.56 -12.71 3.64
C ALA A 82 -3.47 -11.18 3.83
N PHE A 83 -2.51 -10.49 3.21
CA PHE A 83 -2.32 -9.05 3.31
C PHE A 83 -3.09 -8.21 2.28
N VAL A 84 -3.83 -8.81 1.33
CA VAL A 84 -4.46 -8.09 0.21
C VAL A 84 -5.98 -8.10 0.28
N ALA A 85 -6.55 -6.89 0.32
CA ALA A 85 -7.97 -6.62 0.23
C ALA A 85 -8.30 -6.08 -1.17
N THR A 86 -9.20 -6.74 -1.90
CA THR A 86 -9.56 -6.35 -3.27
C THR A 86 -10.91 -5.65 -3.32
N LEU A 87 -10.91 -4.37 -3.69
CA LEU A 87 -12.10 -3.57 -3.98
C LEU A 87 -12.31 -3.51 -5.50
N ARG A 88 -13.56 -3.61 -5.95
CA ARG A 88 -13.91 -3.48 -7.36
C ARG A 88 -14.61 -2.15 -7.59
N GLU A 89 -14.41 -1.54 -8.77
CA GLU A 89 -15.08 -0.30 -9.20
C GLU A 89 -16.58 -0.48 -9.50
N ASN A 90 -17.30 -1.24 -8.67
CA ASN A 90 -18.73 -1.45 -8.77
C ASN A 90 -19.41 -0.54 -7.74
N SER A 91 -20.47 0.16 -8.13
CA SER A 91 -21.26 0.95 -7.18
C SER A 91 -21.99 0.03 -6.20
N GLY A 92 -21.77 0.23 -4.89
CA GLY A 92 -22.49 -0.48 -3.82
C GLY A 92 -21.91 -1.85 -3.44
N GLY A 93 -20.64 -2.10 -3.74
CA GLY A 93 -19.93 -3.30 -3.31
C GLY A 93 -19.09 -2.99 -2.06
N ASP A 94 -19.68 -3.14 -0.87
CA ASP A 94 -18.96 -3.00 0.39
C ASP A 94 -17.90 -4.11 0.50
N LEU A 95 -16.63 -3.72 0.58
CA LEU A 95 -15.54 -4.60 0.95
C LEU A 95 -15.37 -4.56 2.46
N VAL A 96 -15.45 -5.73 3.10
CA VAL A 96 -15.20 -5.90 4.53
C VAL A 96 -13.89 -6.65 4.72
N VAL A 97 -12.97 -6.05 5.46
CA VAL A 97 -11.66 -6.64 5.79
C VAL A 97 -11.64 -6.98 7.28
N PRO A 98 -11.66 -8.27 7.66
CA PRO A 98 -11.59 -8.68 9.05
C PRO A 98 -10.16 -8.55 9.58
N ILE A 99 -10.01 -8.02 10.79
CA ILE A 99 -8.74 -7.95 11.52
C ILE A 99 -8.91 -8.61 12.88
N GLU A 100 -8.05 -9.58 13.17
CA GLU A 100 -8.06 -10.32 14.43
C GLU A 100 -6.73 -10.15 15.16
N ILE A 101 -6.79 -9.69 16.41
CA ILE A 101 -5.60 -9.45 17.25
C ILE A 101 -5.76 -10.18 18.58
N GLU A 102 -4.80 -11.04 18.92
CA GLU A 102 -4.71 -11.63 20.26
C GLU A 102 -4.00 -10.67 21.21
N VAL A 103 -4.62 -10.39 22.36
CA VAL A 103 -4.04 -9.60 23.46
C VAL A 103 -4.00 -10.42 24.75
N SER A 104 -3.07 -10.07 25.65
CA SER A 104 -3.08 -10.54 27.03
C SER A 104 -3.27 -9.34 27.95
N ALA A 105 -4.44 -9.25 28.59
CA ALA A 105 -4.93 -8.06 29.27
C ALA A 105 -5.24 -8.32 30.76
N ALA A 106 -5.30 -7.27 31.55
CA ALA A 106 -5.56 -7.24 32.98
C ALA A 106 -6.61 -6.17 33.37
N GLY A 107 -7.45 -5.75 32.43
CA GLY A 107 -8.54 -4.79 32.61
C GLY A 107 -8.40 -3.52 31.77
N GLU A 108 -7.55 -3.51 30.74
CA GLU A 108 -7.34 -2.35 29.89
C GLU A 108 -8.38 -2.23 28.77
N ASP A 109 -8.45 -1.03 28.19
CA ASP A 109 -9.29 -0.77 27.01
C ASP A 109 -8.41 -0.77 25.75
N TYR A 110 -9.00 -1.18 24.64
CA TYR A 110 -8.33 -1.29 23.35
C TYR A 110 -9.17 -0.61 22.27
N SER A 111 -8.54 0.18 21.41
CA SER A 111 -9.18 0.80 20.26
C SER A 111 -8.39 0.57 18.98
N GLY A 112 -9.10 0.42 17.86
CA GLY A 112 -8.47 0.40 16.54
C GLY A 112 -8.11 1.82 16.06
N ALA A 113 -7.33 1.87 14.98
CA ALA A 113 -7.04 3.09 14.24
C ALA A 113 -6.52 2.74 12.84
N PHE A 114 -7.22 3.27 11.83
CA PHE A 114 -6.83 3.20 10.42
C PHE A 114 -5.93 4.39 10.02
N GLU A 115 -4.92 4.11 9.21
CA GLU A 115 -4.02 5.12 8.62
C GLU A 115 -3.68 4.73 7.18
N ALA A 116 -4.13 5.51 6.20
CA ALA A 116 -3.71 5.32 4.82
C ALA A 116 -2.29 5.84 4.61
N GLU A 117 -1.46 5.07 3.89
CA GLU A 117 -0.11 5.49 3.58
C GLU A 117 -0.08 6.34 2.29
N ALA A 118 0.91 7.22 2.19
CA ALA A 118 1.06 8.10 1.04
C ALA A 118 1.56 7.31 -0.17
N VAL A 119 0.87 7.46 -1.31
CA VAL A 119 1.24 6.88 -2.60
C VAL A 119 1.23 7.97 -3.66
N GLN A 120 2.10 7.85 -4.65
CA GLN A 120 2.03 8.66 -5.86
C GLN A 120 0.99 8.05 -6.81
N ASP A 121 -0.26 8.43 -6.62
CA ASP A 121 -1.38 8.06 -7.49
C ASP A 121 -1.70 9.22 -8.47
N PRO A 122 -1.86 8.97 -9.78
CA PRO A 122 -2.16 10.01 -10.76
C PRO A 122 -3.45 10.80 -10.49
N LEU A 123 -4.40 10.21 -9.76
CA LEU A 123 -5.69 10.81 -9.40
C LEU A 123 -5.66 11.38 -7.97
N GLY A 124 -4.50 11.34 -7.30
CA GLY A 124 -4.34 11.82 -5.92
C GLY A 124 -5.08 10.98 -4.89
N GLN A 125 -5.39 9.72 -5.19
CA GLN A 125 -6.14 8.82 -4.32
C GLN A 125 -5.23 7.94 -3.46
N ASN A 126 -5.76 7.50 -2.32
CA ASN A 126 -5.11 6.50 -1.45
C ASN A 126 -6.19 5.64 -0.77
N ALA A 127 -5.80 4.78 0.18
CA ALA A 127 -6.75 3.88 0.84
C ALA A 127 -7.84 4.63 1.61
N ALA A 128 -7.56 5.85 2.12
CA ALA A 128 -8.54 6.68 2.81
C ALA A 128 -9.61 7.24 1.86
N SER A 129 -9.34 7.29 0.54
CA SER A 129 -10.35 7.66 -0.45
C SER A 129 -11.52 6.67 -0.54
N TYR A 130 -11.32 5.44 -0.04
CA TYR A 130 -12.29 4.35 -0.12
C TYR A 130 -12.75 3.85 1.26
N PHE A 131 -12.06 4.26 2.33
CA PHE A 131 -12.36 3.83 3.69
C PHE A 131 -13.65 4.49 4.18
N LEU A 132 -14.60 3.68 4.65
CA LEU A 132 -15.84 4.14 5.25
C LEU A 132 -15.67 4.32 6.75
N ASP A 133 -15.44 3.22 7.45
CA ASP A 133 -15.20 3.17 8.89
C ASP A 133 -14.60 1.81 9.30
N ALA A 134 -14.31 1.69 10.58
CA ALA A 134 -13.97 0.44 11.22
C ALA A 134 -14.86 0.25 12.44
N VAL A 135 -15.25 -1.01 12.70
CA VAL A 135 -16.08 -1.36 13.85
C VAL A 135 -15.45 -2.47 14.66
N ALA A 136 -15.63 -2.43 15.98
CA ALA A 136 -15.33 -3.55 16.86
C ALA A 136 -16.48 -4.58 16.78
N THR A 137 -16.16 -5.84 16.48
CA THR A 137 -17.19 -6.84 16.15
C THR A 137 -17.35 -7.91 17.22
N PHE A 138 -16.25 -8.50 17.69
CA PHE A 138 -16.31 -9.56 18.69
C PHE A 138 -15.07 -9.63 19.57
N ALA A 139 -15.21 -10.28 20.73
CA ALA A 139 -14.10 -10.72 21.54
C ALA A 139 -14.27 -12.23 21.84
N ALA A 140 -13.17 -12.98 21.83
CA ALA A 140 -13.17 -14.40 22.15
C ALA A 140 -12.06 -14.75 23.16
N PRO A 141 -12.39 -15.32 24.32
CA PRO A 141 -13.74 -15.53 24.86
C PRO A 141 -14.53 -14.22 25.04
N ASN A 142 -15.84 -14.28 24.85
CA ASN A 142 -16.74 -13.12 25.02
C ASN A 142 -16.76 -12.60 26.47
N ASP A 143 -16.63 -13.52 27.45
CA ASP A 143 -16.66 -13.17 28.88
C ASP A 143 -15.40 -12.40 29.33
N ASN A 144 -14.38 -12.31 28.48
CA ASN A 144 -13.15 -11.56 28.76
C ASN A 144 -13.26 -10.07 28.46
N VAL A 145 -14.39 -9.58 27.96
CA VAL A 145 -14.62 -8.14 27.74
C VAL A 145 -15.88 -7.68 28.46
N ALA A 146 -15.81 -6.53 29.12
CA ALA A 146 -16.99 -5.97 29.79
C ALA A 146 -17.96 -5.31 28.80
N PHE A 147 -17.43 -4.67 27.75
CA PHE A 147 -18.22 -3.98 26.74
C PHE A 147 -17.50 -3.90 25.40
N VAL A 148 -18.24 -4.14 24.30
CA VAL A 148 -17.80 -3.90 22.93
C VAL A 148 -18.54 -2.68 22.40
N ASP A 149 -17.79 -1.62 22.17
CA ASP A 149 -18.26 -0.36 21.57
C ASP A 149 -18.05 -0.44 20.06
N ALA A 150 -19.03 -0.99 19.35
CA ALA A 150 -18.89 -1.29 17.93
C ALA A 150 -18.58 -0.03 17.10
N GLU A 151 -19.36 1.03 17.26
CA GLU A 151 -19.19 2.30 16.55
C GLU A 151 -18.00 3.11 17.07
N GLY A 152 -17.67 2.96 18.37
CA GLY A 152 -16.47 3.55 18.96
C GLY A 152 -15.19 2.76 18.70
N GLU A 153 -15.24 1.72 17.86
CA GLU A 153 -14.11 0.88 17.46
C GLU A 153 -13.27 0.39 18.66
N SER A 154 -13.94 0.06 19.78
CA SER A 154 -13.22 -0.21 21.03
C SER A 154 -13.81 -1.31 21.90
N PHE A 155 -12.93 -1.88 22.72
CA PHE A 155 -13.19 -2.91 23.71
C PHE A 155 -12.83 -2.37 25.08
N ARG A 156 -13.70 -2.54 26.07
CA ARG A 156 -13.49 -1.99 27.42
C ARG A 156 -13.32 -3.07 28.46
N ALA A 157 -12.39 -2.83 29.38
CA ALA A 157 -12.00 -3.71 30.48
C ALA A 157 -11.76 -5.16 30.03
N VAL A 158 -10.86 -5.32 29.05
CA VAL A 158 -10.46 -6.63 28.53
C VAL A 158 -9.54 -7.33 29.54
N VAL A 159 -9.72 -8.63 29.74
CA VAL A 159 -8.91 -9.45 30.66
C VAL A 159 -8.43 -10.75 30.01
N GLY A 160 -7.40 -11.36 30.57
CA GLY A 160 -6.91 -12.67 30.12
C GLY A 160 -6.35 -12.65 28.69
N ARG A 161 -6.20 -13.84 28.11
CA ARG A 161 -5.87 -14.00 26.69
C ARG A 161 -7.15 -13.90 25.87
N THR A 162 -7.22 -12.92 24.99
CA THR A 162 -8.46 -12.58 24.27
C THR A 162 -8.15 -12.21 22.83
N LEU A 163 -8.89 -12.80 21.89
CA LEU A 163 -8.91 -12.42 20.50
C LEU A 163 -9.92 -11.30 20.30
N LEU A 164 -9.48 -10.15 19.78
CA LEU A 164 -10.31 -9.00 19.45
C LEU A 164 -10.51 -8.96 17.94
N GLY A 165 -11.77 -8.88 17.50
CA GLY A 165 -12.16 -8.80 16.11
C GLY A 165 -12.58 -7.38 15.72
N PHE A 166 -12.07 -6.91 14.59
CA PHE A 166 -12.47 -5.66 13.96
C PHE A 166 -12.85 -5.92 12.51
N GLU A 167 -13.74 -5.09 11.97
CA GLU A 167 -14.08 -5.09 10.55
C GLU A 167 -13.85 -3.70 9.98
N LEU A 168 -12.97 -3.59 8.98
CA LEU A 168 -12.76 -2.36 8.22
C LEU A 168 -13.64 -2.42 6.98
N ARG A 169 -14.38 -1.34 6.72
CA ARG A 169 -15.30 -1.25 5.59
C ARG A 169 -14.79 -0.26 4.57
N PHE A 170 -14.84 -0.67 3.31
CA PHE A 170 -14.47 0.15 2.17
C PHE A 170 -15.60 0.12 1.14
N ASP A 171 -15.79 1.23 0.44
CA ASP A 171 -16.68 1.31 -0.71
C ASP A 171 -16.03 2.13 -1.81
N PHE A 172 -16.42 1.84 -3.05
CA PHE A 172 -15.93 2.55 -4.20
C PHE A 172 -16.64 3.90 -4.35
N ALA A 173 -16.00 4.97 -3.84
CA ALA A 173 -16.43 6.35 -4.02
C ALA A 173 -15.47 7.18 -4.91
N GLY A 174 -14.43 6.56 -5.46
CA GLY A 174 -13.34 7.21 -6.19
C GLY A 174 -13.59 7.40 -7.69
N GLU A 175 -12.60 7.98 -8.36
CA GLU A 175 -12.58 8.02 -9.82
C GLU A 175 -12.15 6.67 -10.39
N ARG A 176 -12.81 6.27 -11.49
CA ARG A 176 -12.52 5.02 -12.20
C ARG A 176 -11.24 5.15 -13.01
N ALA A 177 -10.46 4.07 -13.10
CA ALA A 177 -9.31 4.00 -13.99
C ALA A 177 -9.26 2.65 -14.74
N PRO A 178 -8.70 2.60 -15.97
CA PRO A 178 -8.65 1.37 -16.77
C PRO A 178 -7.58 0.36 -16.29
N CYS A 179 -6.97 0.59 -15.13
CA CYS A 179 -5.84 -0.14 -14.58
C CYS A 179 -6.01 -0.37 -13.08
N ALA A 180 -5.35 -1.42 -12.57
CA ALA A 180 -5.31 -1.75 -11.15
C ALA A 180 -4.53 -0.70 -10.36
N ARG A 181 -4.97 -0.43 -9.13
CA ARG A 181 -4.33 0.54 -8.22
C ARG A 181 -4.12 -0.10 -6.86
N ALA A 182 -2.97 0.17 -6.25
CA ALA A 182 -2.57 -0.40 -4.97
C ALA A 182 -2.39 0.72 -3.94
N TYR A 183 -3.14 0.64 -2.84
CA TYR A 183 -3.09 1.62 -1.77
C TYR A 183 -2.75 0.95 -0.42
N PRO A 184 -1.50 1.08 0.06
CA PRO A 184 -1.12 0.56 1.35
C PRO A 184 -1.81 1.35 2.47
N PHE A 185 -2.15 0.63 3.53
CA PHE A 185 -2.65 1.22 4.75
C PHE A 185 -2.20 0.42 5.96
N ARG A 186 -2.28 1.06 7.12
CA ARG A 186 -1.97 0.48 8.41
C ARG A 186 -3.21 0.47 9.28
N TYR A 187 -3.43 -0.64 9.94
CA TYR A 187 -4.38 -0.75 11.03
C TYR A 187 -3.63 -1.04 12.32
N THR A 188 -3.81 -0.17 13.32
CA THR A 188 -3.15 -0.30 14.62
C THR A 188 -4.19 -0.54 15.71
N VAL A 189 -3.87 -1.40 16.67
CA VAL A 189 -4.64 -1.54 17.90
C VAL A 189 -3.83 -0.95 19.03
N LYS A 190 -4.43 0.03 19.70
CA LYS A 190 -3.83 0.78 20.81
C LYS A 190 -4.53 0.42 22.10
N ARG A 191 -3.76 0.29 23.17
CA ARG A 191 -4.27 0.23 24.52
C ARG A 191 -4.53 1.65 25.04
N SER A 192 -5.40 1.81 26.03
CA SER A 192 -5.80 3.11 26.59
C SER A 192 -4.64 3.96 27.14
N ASP A 193 -3.49 3.36 27.44
CA ASP A 193 -2.27 4.05 27.84
C ASP A 193 -1.39 4.51 26.67
N GLY A 194 -1.87 4.35 25.43
CA GLY A 194 -1.21 4.79 24.21
C GLY A 194 -0.23 3.76 23.60
N ILE A 195 -0.05 2.60 24.25
CA ILE A 195 0.82 1.55 23.71
C ILE A 195 0.15 0.87 22.52
N ILE A 196 0.84 0.84 21.38
CA ILE A 196 0.44 0.04 20.21
C ILE A 196 0.74 -1.42 20.52
N VAL A 197 -0.31 -2.25 20.60
CA VAL A 197 -0.19 -3.69 20.87
C VAL A 197 -0.21 -4.53 19.60
N ALA A 198 -0.71 -3.96 18.50
CA ALA A 198 -0.62 -4.56 17.18
C ALA A 198 -0.55 -3.49 16.08
N SER A 199 0.18 -3.81 15.02
CA SER A 199 0.22 -3.06 13.77
C SER A 199 0.14 -4.06 12.63
N ARG A 200 -0.85 -3.89 11.75
CA ARG A 200 -0.98 -4.65 10.50
C ARG A 200 -0.85 -3.67 9.35
N ARG A 201 0.04 -3.95 8.41
CA ARG A 201 0.13 -3.24 7.15
C ARG A 201 -0.55 -4.11 6.10
N LEU A 202 -1.50 -3.57 5.38
CA LEU A 202 -2.28 -4.25 4.37
C LEU A 202 -2.30 -3.43 3.08
N MET A 203 -2.70 -4.06 1.99
CA MET A 203 -2.86 -3.42 0.70
C MET A 203 -4.32 -3.45 0.26
N LEU A 204 -4.89 -2.28 -0.03
CA LEU A 204 -6.16 -2.17 -0.74
C LEU A 204 -5.86 -2.12 -2.24
N VAL A 205 -6.22 -3.18 -2.97
CA VAL A 205 -6.15 -3.19 -4.43
C VAL A 205 -7.50 -2.82 -5.01
N VAL A 206 -7.55 -1.74 -5.78
CA VAL A 206 -8.76 -1.31 -6.50
C VAL A 206 -8.64 -1.77 -7.95
N LEU A 207 -9.54 -2.66 -8.36
CA LEU A 207 -9.61 -3.20 -9.72
C LEU A 207 -10.72 -2.53 -10.53
N PRO A 208 -10.49 -2.21 -11.82
CA PRO A 208 -11.55 -1.80 -12.72
C PRO A 208 -12.68 -2.83 -12.76
N GLU A 209 -13.85 -2.38 -13.19
CA GLU A 209 -15.01 -3.25 -13.39
C GLU A 209 -14.65 -4.42 -14.34
N GLY A 210 -14.81 -5.66 -13.86
CA GLY A 210 -14.40 -6.87 -14.59
C GLY A 210 -12.90 -7.22 -14.54
N GLY A 211 -12.06 -6.40 -13.90
CA GLY A 211 -10.63 -6.67 -13.72
C GLY A 211 -10.35 -7.89 -12.84
N VAL A 212 -9.23 -8.56 -13.07
CA VAL A 212 -8.75 -9.70 -12.27
C VAL A 212 -7.35 -9.37 -11.74
N LEU A 213 -7.12 -9.64 -10.45
CA LEU A 213 -5.80 -9.48 -9.83
C LEU A 213 -4.80 -10.39 -10.54
N GLY A 214 -3.61 -9.88 -10.86
CA GLY A 214 -2.56 -10.61 -11.59
C GLY A 214 -2.71 -10.63 -13.11
N THR A 215 -3.82 -10.12 -13.69
CA THR A 215 -3.95 -9.97 -15.15
C THR A 215 -4.27 -8.54 -15.58
N THR A 216 -4.85 -7.75 -14.69
CA THR A 216 -5.16 -6.35 -14.97
C THR A 216 -3.87 -5.54 -14.90
N PRO A 217 -3.52 -4.75 -15.93
CA PRO A 217 -2.32 -3.92 -15.89
C PRO A 217 -2.41 -2.89 -14.77
N TRP A 218 -1.28 -2.56 -14.14
CA TRP A 218 -1.22 -1.57 -13.07
C TRP A 218 -1.17 -0.14 -13.61
N CYS A 219 -1.64 0.82 -12.82
CA CYS A 219 -1.56 2.23 -13.18
C CYS A 219 -0.13 2.76 -12.94
N VAL A 220 0.55 3.17 -14.01
CA VAL A 220 1.86 3.84 -13.95
C VAL A 220 1.76 5.37 -13.90
N PRO A 221 2.68 6.06 -13.20
CA PRO A 221 2.91 7.49 -13.38
C PRO A 221 3.20 7.84 -14.85
N THR A 222 2.81 9.03 -15.30
CA THR A 222 3.06 9.48 -16.69
C THR A 222 4.54 9.53 -17.05
N SER A 223 5.42 9.71 -16.04
CA SER A 223 6.87 9.65 -16.22
C SER A 223 7.38 8.23 -16.53
N CYS A 224 6.58 7.19 -16.24
CA CYS A 224 6.95 5.80 -16.50
C CYS A 224 6.37 5.22 -17.82
N ARG A 225 5.75 6.07 -18.66
CA ARG A 225 5.10 5.65 -19.91
C ARG A 225 6.02 5.63 -21.13
#